data_AF-A0A0C2F8M4-F1
#
_entry.id   AF-A0A0C2F8M4-F1
#
_cell.length_a   1.000
_cell.length_b   1.000
_cell.length_c   1.000
_cell.angle_alpha   90.00
_cell.angle_beta   90.00
_cell.angle_gamma   90.00
#
_symmetry.space_group_name_H-M   'P 1'
#
loop_
_entity.id
_entity.type
_entity.pdbx_description
1 polymer ?
#
loop_
_entity_poly.entity_id
_entity_poly.type
_entity_poly.pdbx_seq_one_letter_code
_entity_poly.pdbx_strand_id
1 'polypeptide(L)'
;MHDDTSMTFVVTVHFLNTNKHDYVDFSTDGLFLERLNGTFEDVKLVMTGDVMETEFVTDRSISRHGYNMSIVSVRMPLGDYLEVRISCCAIMNNHHR
;
A
#
# COMPACT_ATOMS: atom_id res chain seq x y z
N MET A 1 -5.04 5.93 28.81
CA MET A 1 -3.59 5.74 28.60
C MET A 1 -3.43 5.67 27.10
N HIS A 2 -2.95 6.76 26.47
CA HIS A 2 -2.62 6.75 25.05
C HIS A 2 -1.28 6.04 24.93
N ASP A 3 -1.26 4.90 24.25
CA ASP A 3 -0.02 4.21 23.93
C ASP A 3 0.66 5.03 22.84
N ASP A 4 1.69 5.79 23.23
CA ASP A 4 2.43 6.74 22.37
C ASP A 4 3.42 5.98 21.44
N THR A 5 2.99 4.82 20.94
CA THR A 5 3.83 3.83 20.27
C THR A 5 3.32 3.41 18.89
N SER A 6 2.43 4.21 18.29
CA SER A 6 1.93 3.99 16.93
C SER A 6 3.07 3.90 15.91
N MET A 7 2.91 3.05 14.91
CA MET A 7 3.91 2.86 13.86
C MET A 7 3.67 3.88 12.76
N THR A 8 4.75 4.39 12.18
CA THR A 8 4.68 5.18 10.94
C THR A 8 5.02 4.28 9.77
N PHE A 9 4.12 4.21 8.80
CA PHE A 9 4.30 3.50 7.55
C PHE A 9 4.60 4.50 6.44
N VAL A 10 5.76 4.35 5.79
CA VAL A 10 6.12 5.09 4.59
C VAL A 10 5.98 4.14 3.41
N VAL A 11 4.95 4.37 2.60
CA VAL A 11 4.67 3.60 1.38
C VAL A 11 5.26 4.32 0.20
N THR A 12 6.05 3.63 -0.61
CA THR A 12 6.49 4.10 -1.92
C THR A 12 5.86 3.21 -2.99
N VAL A 13 4.89 3.74 -3.72
CA VAL A 13 4.30 3.10 -4.89
C VAL A 13 5.21 3.39 -6.07
N HIS A 14 6.10 2.44 -6.39
CA HIS A 14 7.07 2.56 -7.47
C HIS A 14 6.36 2.62 -8.82
N PHE A 15 5.38 1.74 -9.03
CA PHE A 15 4.43 1.90 -10.13
C PHE A 15 3.06 1.41 -9.70
N LEU A 16 2.03 2.07 -10.22
CA LEU A 16 0.66 1.57 -10.27
C LEU A 16 0.19 1.81 -11.70
N ASN A 17 -0.34 0.77 -12.32
CA ASN A 17 -0.97 0.88 -13.63
C ASN A 17 -2.29 0.12 -13.59
N THR A 18 -3.38 0.86 -13.49
CA THR A 18 -4.76 0.38 -13.39
C THR A 18 -5.66 1.14 -14.34
N ASN A 19 -6.87 0.63 -14.58
CA ASN A 19 -7.92 1.37 -15.29
C ASN A 19 -8.73 2.25 -14.30
N LYS A 20 -9.84 2.84 -14.75
CA LYS A 20 -10.70 3.69 -13.91
C LYS A 20 -11.44 2.93 -12.79
N HIS A 21 -11.65 1.62 -12.97
CA HIS A 21 -12.46 0.75 -12.12
C HIS A 21 -11.62 -0.11 -11.16
N ASP A 22 -10.36 -0.37 -11.51
CA ASP A 22 -9.37 -1.05 -10.69
C ASP A 22 -8.65 -0.05 -9.80
N TYR A 23 -8.36 -0.42 -8.56
CA TYR A 23 -7.73 0.49 -7.60
C TYR A 23 -6.99 -0.24 -6.48
N VAL A 24 -6.09 0.48 -5.82
CA VAL A 24 -5.49 0.08 -4.55
C VAL A 24 -6.00 1.00 -3.44
N ASP A 25 -6.61 0.41 -2.43
CA ASP A 25 -7.00 1.10 -1.20
C ASP A 25 -5.91 0.97 -0.14
N PHE A 26 -5.72 2.03 0.63
CA PHE A 26 -4.82 2.10 1.77
C PHE A 26 -5.62 2.45 3.02
N SER A 27 -5.44 1.65 4.07
CA SER A 27 -6.07 1.87 5.37
C SER A 27 -5.11 1.61 6.53
N THR A 28 -5.39 2.26 7.66
CA THR A 28 -4.74 1.93 8.93
C THR A 28 -5.78 1.76 10.03
N ASP A 29 -5.62 0.74 10.86
CA ASP A 29 -6.51 0.46 12.00
C ASP A 29 -8.00 0.43 11.62
N GLY A 30 -8.31 -0.10 10.43
CA GLY A 30 -9.67 -0.16 9.88
C GLY A 30 -10.21 1.18 9.32
N LEU A 31 -9.42 2.25 9.31
CA LEU A 31 -9.77 3.55 8.72
C LEU A 31 -9.22 3.67 7.30
N PHE A 32 -10.12 3.89 6.34
CA PHE A 32 -9.75 4.22 4.96
C PHE A 32 -9.01 5.56 4.90
N LEU A 33 -7.92 5.61 4.13
CA LEU A 33 -7.10 6.82 3.98
C LEU A 33 -7.08 7.31 2.53
N GLU A 34 -6.66 6.44 1.61
CA GLU A 34 -6.39 6.83 0.23
C GLU A 34 -6.78 5.72 -0.74
N ARG A 35 -7.23 6.13 -1.93
CA ARG A 35 -7.47 5.23 -3.06
C ARG A 35 -6.69 5.72 -4.27
N LEU A 36 -5.86 4.85 -4.83
CA LEU A 36 -5.16 5.14 -6.08
C LEU A 36 -5.75 4.32 -7.23
N ASN A 37 -6.17 5.00 -8.30
CA ASN A 37 -6.60 4.41 -9.57
C ASN A 37 -6.03 5.17 -10.78
N GLY A 38 -5.69 4.46 -11.84
CA GLY A 38 -4.96 4.99 -13.00
C GLY A 38 -3.47 4.67 -12.97
N THR A 39 -2.66 5.60 -13.50
CA THR A 39 -1.21 5.43 -13.63
C THR A 39 -0.46 6.36 -12.67
N PHE A 40 0.38 5.78 -11.83
CA PHE A 40 1.25 6.50 -10.91
C PHE A 40 2.65 5.91 -10.90
N GLU A 41 3.65 6.76 -10.63
CA GLU A 41 5.05 6.39 -10.53
C GLU A 41 5.69 7.16 -9.37
N ASP A 42 6.42 6.46 -8.51
CA ASP A 42 7.11 6.97 -7.31
C ASP A 42 6.26 7.85 -6.38
N VAL A 43 4.99 7.48 -6.19
CA VAL A 43 4.10 8.15 -5.22
C VAL A 43 4.45 7.71 -3.81
N LYS A 44 4.53 8.68 -2.89
CA LYS A 44 4.77 8.43 -1.46
C LYS A 44 3.55 8.74 -0.63
N LEU A 45 3.17 7.79 0.22
CA LEU A 45 2.12 7.95 1.22
C LEU A 45 2.73 7.74 2.61
N VAL A 46 2.32 8.56 3.58
CA VAL A 46 2.72 8.43 4.98
C VAL A 46 1.47 8.24 5.79
N MET A 47 1.46 7.17 6.58
CA MET A 47 0.31 6.78 7.39
C MET A 47 0.77 6.39 8.79
N THR A 48 -0.09 6.58 9.76
CA THR A 48 0.19 6.25 11.16
C THR A 48 -0.91 5.33 11.69
N GLY A 49 -0.50 4.28 12.37
CA GLY A 49 -1.40 3.30 12.97
C GLY A 49 -0.64 2.11 13.53
N ASP A 50 -1.34 1.15 14.11
CA ASP A 50 -0.73 -0.08 14.60
C ASP A 50 -0.66 -1.13 13.48
N VAL A 51 -1.66 -1.15 12.60
CA VAL A 51 -1.75 -2.05 11.46
C VAL A 51 -2.00 -1.24 10.19
N MET A 52 -1.24 -1.55 9.13
CA MET A 52 -1.47 -1.06 7.78
C MET A 52 -2.02 -2.18 6.91
N GLU A 53 -3.05 -1.87 6.13
CA GLU A 53 -3.68 -2.79 5.19
C GLU A 53 -3.73 -2.15 3.79
N THR A 54 -3.62 -3.01 2.77
CA THR A 54 -3.80 -2.61 1.38
C THR A 54 -4.68 -3.62 0.68
N GLU A 55 -5.67 -3.14 -0.06
CA GLU A 55 -6.56 -3.99 -0.85
C GLU A 55 -6.45 -3.60 -2.33
N PHE A 56 -6.13 -4.59 -3.17
CA PHE A 56 -6.14 -4.40 -4.62
C PHE A 56 -7.43 -4.96 -5.19
N VAL A 57 -8.32 -4.08 -5.61
CA VAL A 57 -9.65 -4.43 -6.12
C VAL A 57 -9.66 -4.27 -7.63
N THR A 58 -10.11 -5.32 -8.32
CA THR A 58 -10.13 -5.36 -9.78
C THR A 58 -11.46 -5.90 -10.28
N ASP A 59 -11.86 -5.46 -11.47
CA ASP A 59 -13.00 -6.03 -12.18
C ASP A 59 -12.59 -7.23 -13.05
N ARG A 60 -13.54 -7.75 -13.84
CA ARG A 60 -13.29 -8.91 -14.72
C ARG A 60 -12.65 -8.53 -16.06
N SER A 61 -12.28 -7.27 -16.27
CA SER A 61 -11.71 -6.82 -17.53
C SER A 61 -10.30 -7.39 -17.73
N ILE A 62 -9.99 -7.78 -18.98
CA ILE A 62 -8.68 -8.32 -19.33
C ILE A 62 -7.74 -7.15 -19.60
N SER A 63 -6.82 -6.91 -18.67
CA SER A 63 -5.85 -5.84 -18.77
C SER A 63 -4.55 -6.23 -18.07
N ARG A 64 -3.41 -5.79 -18.63
CA ARG A 64 -2.09 -5.95 -18.00
C ARG A 64 -1.90 -4.83 -16.97
N HIS A 65 -2.57 -4.97 -15.84
CA HIS A 65 -2.55 -4.01 -14.74
C HIS A 65 -1.88 -4.62 -13.50
N GLY A 66 -1.44 -3.75 -12.62
CA GLY A 66 -0.75 -4.16 -11.41
C GLY A 66 -0.03 -3.00 -10.74
N TYR A 67 0.65 -3.34 -9.65
CA TYR A 67 1.43 -2.40 -8.89
C TYR A 67 2.70 -3.06 -8.33
N ASN A 68 3.65 -2.21 -7.99
CA ASN A 68 4.80 -2.54 -7.16
C ASN A 68 4.98 -1.42 -6.14
N MET A 69 5.05 -1.79 -4.88
CA MET A 69 5.27 -0.86 -3.80
C MET A 69 6.23 -1.43 -2.76
N SER A 70 6.92 -0.54 -2.06
CA SER A 70 7.65 -0.85 -0.84
C SER A 70 7.03 -0.10 0.33
N ILE A 71 7.05 -0.73 1.49
CA ILE A 71 6.56 -0.18 2.75
C ILE A 71 7.71 -0.24 3.74
N VAL A 72 8.02 0.90 4.34
CA VAL A 72 8.94 1.00 5.47
C VAL A 72 8.12 1.31 6.70
N SER A 73 8.05 0.37 7.65
CA SER A 73 7.44 0.64 8.95
C SER A 73 8.52 1.05 9.94
N VAL A 74 8.34 2.21 10.56
CA VAL A 74 9.23 2.75 11.59
C VAL A 74 8.46 2.82 12.89
N ARG A 75 9.01 2.15 13.92
CA ARG A 75 8.58 2.34 15.31
C ARG A 75 9.75 2.89 16.10
N MET A 76 9.49 3.91 16.91
CA MET A 76 10.43 4.41 17.91
C MET A 76 9.93 4.02 19.30
N PRO A 77 10.07 2.76 19.76
CA PRO A 77 10.02 2.51 21.20
C PRO A 77 11.13 3.32 21.88
N LEU A 78 10.88 3.73 23.13
CA LEU A 78 11.73 4.56 24.00
C LEU A 78 13.18 4.03 24.17
N GLY A 79 13.98 4.04 23.11
CA GLY A 79 15.39 3.63 23.12
C GLY A 79 15.88 2.85 21.90
N ASP A 80 15.01 2.18 21.13
CA ASP A 80 15.42 1.28 20.03
C ASP A 80 14.74 1.64 18.70
N TYR A 81 15.48 1.62 17.59
CA TYR A 81 14.96 1.87 16.25
C TYR A 81 14.72 0.54 15.52
N LEU A 82 13.46 0.24 15.20
CA LEU A 82 13.11 -0.90 14.35
C LEU A 82 12.58 -0.40 13.00
N GLU A 83 13.30 -0.78 11.94
CA GLU A 83 12.87 -0.58 10.55
C GLU A 83 12.57 -1.95 9.92
N VAL A 84 11.35 -2.13 9.46
CA VAL A 84 10.96 -3.30 8.66
C VAL A 84 10.60 -2.82 7.27
N ARG A 85 11.18 -3.49 6.26
CA ARG A 85 10.90 -3.24 4.86
C ARG A 85 10.11 -4.39 4.26
N ILE A 86 8.98 -4.07 3.66
CA ILE A 86 8.10 -5.02 2.99
C ILE A 86 7.97 -4.57 1.54
N SER A 87 8.21 -5.48 0.60
CA SER A 87 7.95 -5.24 -0.83
C SER A 87 6.72 -6.03 -1.25
N CYS A 88 5.75 -5.34 -1.84
CA CYS A 88 4.51 -5.91 -2.31
C CYS A 88 4.35 -5.65 -3.80
N CYS A 89 4.03 -6.70 -4.56
CA CYS A 89 3.68 -6.56 -5.96
C CYS A 89 2.48 -7.45 -6.31
N ALA A 90 1.64 -6.95 -7.19
CA ALA A 90 0.58 -7.73 -7.82
C ALA A 90 0.55 -7.41 -9.30
N ILE A 91 0.48 -8.44 -10.14
CA ILE A 91 0.34 -8.31 -11.58
C ILE A 91 -0.82 -9.19 -12.01
N MET A 92 -1.78 -8.60 -12.70
CA MET A 92 -2.83 -9.36 -13.37
C MET A 92 -2.32 -9.88 -14.70
N ASN A 93 -2.22 -11.20 -14.82
CA ASN A 93 -1.99 -11.90 -16.08
C ASN A 93 -3.16 -12.85 -16.32
N ASN A 94 -4.05 -12.50 -17.25
CA ASN A 94 -5.03 -13.47 -17.73
C ASN A 94 -4.42 -14.26 -18.90
N HIS A 95 -4.19 -15.55 -18.68
CA HIS A 95 -3.89 -16.49 -19.76
C HIS A 95 -5.20 -16.80 -20.49
N HIS A 96 -5.30 -16.41 -21.77
CA HIS A 96 -6.29 -17.00 -22.67
C HIS A 96 -6.03 -18.52 -22.74
N ARG A 97 -7.01 -19.32 -22.33
CA ARG A 97 -7.16 -20.73 -22.72
C ARG A 97 -8.19 -20.82 -23.84
#